data_AF-A0AAP6WRT5-F1
#
_entry.id   AF-A0AAP6WRT5-F1
#
_cell.length_a   1.000
_cell.length_b   1.000
_cell.length_c   1.000
_cell.angle_alpha   90.00
_cell.angle_beta   90.00
_cell.angle_gamma   90.00
#
_symmetry.space_group_name_H-M   'P 1'
#
loop_
_entity.id
_entity.type
_entity.pdbx_description
1 polymer ?
#
loop_
_entity_poly.entity_id
_entity_poly.type
_entity_poly.pdbx_seq_one_letter_code
_entity_poly.pdbx_strand_id
1 'polypeptide(L)'
;MDNIHSRSKGWITRSVIDKKGYSQWHYKYAELKDLDMSDENIYITLNTFYKPCRRLENIKELNTLFIDLDYYKTYKTKDQVLMDLEKNYFNQSIPIPNYVIDSGRGMYLIWLINAVPSQALPLWKAVQDYLYKQLKCFGADRQALDATRILRVPGSINSKSKTVVNILDEYEYVYDLREIQNGFLPELKPYEKKK
;
A
#
# COMPACT_ATOMS: atom_id res chain seq x y z
N MET A 1 -1.00 -10.69 -6.89
CA MET A 1 -2.26 -9.91 -6.76
C MET A 1 -3.31 -10.66 -5.94
N ASP A 2 -3.33 -11.98 -6.10
CA ASP A 2 -4.22 -12.93 -5.43
C ASP A 2 -4.20 -12.82 -3.91
N ASN A 3 -3.02 -12.67 -3.31
CA ASN A 3 -2.87 -12.60 -1.86
C ASN A 3 -3.54 -11.36 -1.21
N ILE A 4 -3.76 -10.29 -1.97
CA ILE A 4 -4.40 -9.05 -1.46
C ILE A 4 -5.93 -9.15 -1.51
N HIS A 5 -6.48 -9.69 -2.60
CA HIS A 5 -7.90 -9.53 -2.94
C HIS A 5 -8.70 -10.83 -3.01
N SER A 6 -8.06 -12.00 -3.09
CA SER A 6 -8.76 -13.27 -3.35
C SER A 6 -9.83 -13.62 -2.31
N ARG A 7 -9.63 -13.21 -1.06
CA ARG A 7 -10.56 -13.44 0.05
C ARG A 7 -11.66 -12.37 0.16
N SER A 8 -11.51 -11.26 -0.59
CA SER A 8 -12.41 -10.12 -0.52
C SER A 8 -13.71 -10.38 -1.29
N LYS A 9 -14.83 -9.98 -0.70
CA LYS A 9 -16.12 -9.82 -1.41
C LYS A 9 -16.39 -8.37 -1.80
N GLY A 10 -15.41 -7.47 -1.64
CA GLY A 10 -15.51 -6.06 -1.95
C GLY A 10 -15.39 -5.75 -3.44
N TRP A 11 -15.55 -4.48 -3.78
CA TRP A 11 -15.26 -3.94 -5.10
C TRP A 11 -13.83 -3.40 -5.11
N ILE A 12 -13.10 -3.67 -6.18
CA ILE A 12 -11.72 -3.22 -6.40
C ILE A 12 -11.78 -2.22 -7.54
N THR A 13 -11.10 -1.09 -7.39
CA THR A 13 -10.99 -0.12 -8.49
C THR A 13 -9.77 -0.45 -9.30
N ARG A 14 -9.93 -0.62 -10.61
CA ARG A 14 -8.86 -0.61 -11.60
C ARG A 14 -8.90 0.73 -12.33
N SER A 15 -7.76 1.37 -12.51
CA SER A 15 -7.68 2.61 -13.28
C SER A 15 -6.50 2.61 -14.24
N VAL A 16 -6.66 3.34 -15.33
CA VAL A 16 -5.64 3.52 -16.39
C VAL A 16 -5.42 5.01 -16.58
N ILE A 17 -4.16 5.40 -16.80
CA ILE A 17 -3.79 6.76 -17.19
C ILE A 17 -3.09 6.71 -18.55
N ASP A 18 -3.74 7.25 -19.56
CA ASP A 18 -3.26 7.32 -20.93
C ASP A 18 -3.31 8.76 -21.49
N LYS A 19 -3.16 8.91 -22.80
CA LYS A 19 -3.24 10.21 -23.48
C LYS A 19 -4.62 10.87 -23.41
N LYS A 20 -5.69 10.09 -23.19
CA LYS A 20 -7.07 10.57 -23.04
C LYS A 20 -7.39 10.97 -21.60
N GLY A 21 -6.53 10.62 -20.65
CA GLY A 21 -6.60 11.04 -19.26
C GLY A 21 -6.79 9.87 -18.29
N TYR A 22 -7.47 10.13 -17.18
CA TYR A 22 -7.74 9.14 -16.15
C TYR A 22 -9.09 8.44 -16.39
N SER A 23 -9.06 7.12 -16.47
CA SER A 23 -10.25 6.27 -16.52
C SER A 23 -10.23 5.25 -15.38
N GLN A 24 -11.39 4.92 -14.83
CA GLN A 24 -11.52 3.92 -13.76
C GLN A 24 -12.75 3.04 -13.93
N TRP A 25 -12.64 1.80 -13.47
CA TRP A 25 -13.67 0.78 -13.46
C TRP A 25 -13.62 0.02 -12.14
N HIS A 26 -14.71 -0.66 -11.80
CA HIS A 26 -14.83 -1.40 -10.55
C HIS A 26 -15.18 -2.86 -10.83
N TYR A 27 -14.46 -3.77 -10.20
CA TYR A 27 -14.58 -5.21 -10.44
C TYR A 27 -14.66 -5.97 -9.12
N LYS A 28 -15.29 -7.14 -9.15
CA LYS A 28 -15.00 -8.19 -8.16
C LYS A 28 -13.67 -8.87 -8.50
N TYR A 29 -13.04 -9.46 -7.50
CA TYR A 29 -11.76 -10.16 -7.70
C TYR A 29 -11.84 -11.22 -8.82
N ALA A 30 -12.93 -11.99 -8.86
CA ALA A 30 -13.14 -13.04 -9.86
C ALA A 30 -13.13 -12.50 -11.31
N GLU A 31 -13.55 -11.26 -11.53
CA GLU A 31 -13.53 -10.61 -12.84
C GLU A 31 -12.19 -9.92 -13.09
N LEU A 32 -11.60 -9.31 -12.06
CA LEU A 32 -10.37 -8.55 -12.14
C LEU A 32 -9.17 -9.42 -12.53
N LYS A 33 -9.07 -10.63 -11.96
CA LYS A 33 -7.91 -11.53 -12.11
C LYS A 33 -7.69 -11.99 -13.56
N ASP A 34 -8.75 -11.99 -14.38
CA ASP A 34 -8.71 -12.46 -15.77
C ASP A 34 -8.45 -11.32 -16.76
N LEU A 35 -8.31 -10.07 -16.28
CA LEU A 35 -7.97 -8.93 -17.12
C LEU A 35 -6.46 -8.87 -17.38
N ASP A 36 -6.10 -8.40 -18.58
CA ASP A 36 -4.72 -8.06 -18.87
C ASP A 36 -4.27 -6.83 -18.04
N MET A 37 -3.13 -7.00 -17.38
CA MET A 37 -2.51 -6.03 -16.48
C MET A 37 -1.13 -5.58 -16.96
N SER A 38 -0.73 -5.93 -18.18
CA SER A 38 0.61 -5.66 -18.73
C SER A 38 0.76 -4.30 -19.44
N ASP A 39 -0.34 -3.58 -19.72
CA ASP A 39 -0.28 -2.27 -20.37
C ASP A 39 0.40 -1.17 -19.51
N GLU A 40 0.59 0.01 -20.10
CA GLU A 40 1.12 1.16 -19.40
C GLU A 40 0.15 1.72 -18.34
N ASN A 41 0.69 2.11 -17.18
CA ASN A 41 -0.01 2.88 -16.15
C ASN A 41 -1.34 2.25 -15.69
N ILE A 42 -1.32 0.95 -15.44
CA ILE A 42 -2.43 0.26 -14.77
C ILE A 42 -2.24 0.38 -13.26
N TYR A 43 -3.30 0.77 -12.58
CA TYR A 43 -3.35 0.87 -11.12
C TYR A 43 -4.54 0.13 -10.55
N ILE A 44 -4.39 -0.35 -9.31
CA ILE A 44 -5.48 -0.92 -8.53
C ILE A 44 -5.53 -0.35 -7.12
N THR A 45 -6.70 -0.34 -6.51
CA THR A 45 -6.81 -0.13 -5.06
C THR A 45 -6.35 -1.37 -4.30
N LEU A 46 -5.75 -1.19 -3.12
CA LEU A 46 -5.36 -2.30 -2.25
C LEU A 46 -6.42 -2.67 -1.20
N ASN A 47 -7.18 -1.66 -0.75
CA ASN A 47 -8.37 -1.86 0.07
C ASN A 47 -9.61 -1.89 -0.83
N THR A 48 -10.71 -2.45 -0.32
CA THR A 48 -11.92 -2.67 -1.14
C THR A 48 -13.13 -1.88 -0.65
N PHE A 49 -14.14 -1.77 -1.51
CA PHE A 49 -15.34 -0.94 -1.30
C PHE A 49 -16.61 -1.78 -1.25
N TYR A 50 -17.65 -1.34 -0.56
CA TYR A 50 -18.90 -2.11 -0.48
C TYR A 50 -19.80 -1.92 -1.71
N LYS A 51 -19.58 -0.84 -2.46
CA LYS A 51 -20.22 -0.54 -3.75
C LYS A 51 -19.16 -0.10 -4.78
N PRO A 52 -19.46 -0.13 -6.10
CA PRO A 52 -18.50 0.24 -7.16
C PRO A 52 -18.27 1.76 -7.21
N CYS A 53 -17.68 2.32 -6.16
CA CYS A 53 -17.41 3.74 -6.04
C CYS A 53 -16.25 3.97 -5.06
N ARG A 54 -15.09 4.37 -5.59
CA ARG A 54 -13.87 4.64 -4.82
C ARG A 54 -14.01 5.93 -4.02
N ARG A 55 -14.45 5.81 -2.76
CA ARG A 55 -14.51 6.91 -1.78
C ARG A 55 -14.21 6.39 -0.39
N LEU A 56 -13.73 7.26 0.48
CA LEU A 56 -13.40 6.89 1.85
C LEU A 56 -14.62 6.38 2.61
N GLU A 57 -15.79 7.01 2.42
CA GLU A 57 -17.05 6.57 3.02
C GLU A 57 -17.48 5.17 2.54
N ASN A 58 -16.96 4.71 1.40
CA ASN A 58 -17.36 3.46 0.76
C ASN A 58 -16.45 2.28 1.09
N ILE A 59 -15.42 2.47 1.92
CA ILE A 59 -14.51 1.40 2.33
C ILE A 59 -15.32 0.27 2.97
N LYS A 60 -15.11 -0.94 2.50
CA LYS A 60 -15.67 -2.16 3.07
C LYS A 60 -14.72 -2.75 4.10
N GLU A 61 -13.51 -3.02 3.65
CA GLU A 61 -12.47 -3.68 4.43
C GLU A 61 -11.11 -3.09 4.07
N LEU A 62 -10.29 -2.94 5.10
CA LEU A 62 -8.89 -2.57 5.02
C LEU A 62 -8.09 -3.87 5.07
N ASN A 63 -7.41 -4.16 3.97
CA ASN A 63 -6.72 -5.43 3.74
C ASN A 63 -5.20 -5.28 3.78
N THR A 64 -4.72 -4.04 3.68
CA THR A 64 -3.29 -3.74 3.57
C THR A 64 -2.91 -2.45 4.27
N LEU A 65 -1.67 -2.36 4.71
CA LEU A 65 -0.94 -1.11 4.94
C LEU A 65 0.06 -0.94 3.79
N PHE A 66 0.48 0.29 3.52
CA PHE A 66 1.40 0.55 2.42
C PHE A 66 2.10 1.90 2.54
N ILE A 67 3.34 1.97 2.07
CA ILE A 67 4.09 3.21 1.95
C ILE A 67 4.66 3.33 0.54
N ASP A 68 4.45 4.49 -0.08
CA ASP A 68 5.06 4.88 -1.35
C ASP A 68 6.35 5.66 -1.07
N LEU A 69 7.48 5.12 -1.49
CA LEU A 69 8.82 5.70 -1.33
C LEU A 69 9.26 6.31 -2.64
N ASP A 70 9.19 7.65 -2.72
CA ASP A 70 9.77 8.42 -3.80
C ASP A 70 11.27 8.66 -3.53
N TYR A 71 12.05 7.60 -3.38
CA TYR A 71 13.48 7.72 -3.02
C TYR A 71 14.29 8.53 -4.06
N TYR A 72 13.81 8.62 -5.30
CA TYR A 72 14.40 9.48 -6.34
C TYR A 72 14.31 10.99 -6.03
N LYS A 73 13.50 11.39 -5.05
CA LYS A 73 13.48 12.76 -4.48
C LYS A 73 14.56 12.95 -3.41
N THR A 74 15.29 11.91 -3.07
CA THR A 74 16.43 11.92 -2.15
C THR A 74 17.74 11.74 -2.92
N TYR A 75 18.87 11.67 -2.22
CA TYR A 75 20.19 11.39 -2.81
C TYR A 75 20.56 9.89 -2.78
N LYS A 76 19.61 9.01 -2.42
CA LYS A 76 19.84 7.56 -2.30
C LYS A 76 19.45 6.82 -3.58
N THR A 77 20.21 5.80 -3.95
CA THR A 77 19.84 4.83 -4.99
C THR A 77 18.86 3.80 -4.46
N LYS A 78 18.20 3.04 -5.35
CA LYS A 78 17.33 1.93 -4.98
C LYS A 78 18.02 0.94 -4.03
N ASP A 79 19.23 0.50 -4.39
CA ASP A 79 19.97 -0.51 -3.63
C ASP A 79 20.40 0.04 -2.26
N GLN A 80 20.81 1.31 -2.19
CA GLN A 80 21.11 1.97 -0.91
C GLN A 80 19.90 2.03 0.02
N VAL A 81 18.71 2.33 -0.53
CA VAL A 81 17.47 2.33 0.25
C VAL A 81 17.13 0.93 0.71
N LEU A 82 17.16 -0.06 -0.19
CA LEU A 82 16.81 -1.44 0.14
C LEU A 82 17.73 -2.02 1.21
N MET A 83 19.06 -1.89 1.05
CA MET A 83 20.03 -2.36 2.05
C MET A 83 19.86 -1.69 3.42
N ASP A 84 19.57 -0.38 3.45
CA ASP A 84 19.35 0.36 4.71
C ASP A 84 18.05 -0.11 5.40
N LEU A 85 16.98 -0.31 4.62
CA LEU A 85 15.71 -0.84 5.12
C LEU A 85 15.87 -2.24 5.71
N GLU A 86 16.49 -3.16 4.97
CA GLU A 86 16.73 -4.55 5.40
C GLU A 86 17.58 -4.61 6.67
N LYS A 87 18.65 -3.80 6.73
CA LYS A 87 19.60 -3.84 7.83
C LYS A 87 19.10 -3.14 9.09
N ASN A 88 18.39 -2.02 8.95
CA ASN A 88 18.16 -1.09 10.07
C ASN A 88 16.66 -0.85 10.39
N TYR A 89 15.72 -1.29 9.56
CA TYR A 89 14.29 -0.98 9.74
C TYR A 89 13.40 -2.21 9.84
N PHE A 90 13.55 -3.16 8.91
CA PHE A 90 12.72 -4.36 8.88
C PHE A 90 12.89 -5.21 10.14
N ASN A 91 11.76 -5.62 10.72
CA ASN A 91 11.67 -6.32 12.00
C ASN A 91 12.30 -5.57 13.20
N GLN A 92 12.51 -4.27 13.06
CA GLN A 92 13.06 -3.40 14.09
C GLN A 92 12.07 -2.27 14.34
N SER A 93 12.18 -1.18 13.59
CA SER A 93 11.28 -0.03 13.71
C SER A 93 10.00 -0.20 12.90
N ILE A 94 9.96 -1.13 11.94
CA ILE A 94 8.77 -1.46 11.15
C ILE A 94 8.66 -2.97 10.95
N PRO A 95 7.43 -3.52 10.78
CA PRO A 95 7.26 -4.93 10.41
C PRO A 95 7.90 -5.23 9.06
N ILE A 96 8.27 -6.49 8.81
CA ILE A 96 8.78 -6.92 7.51
C ILE A 96 7.65 -6.77 6.48
N PRO A 97 7.83 -6.01 5.39
CA PRO A 97 6.82 -5.90 4.34
C PRO A 97 6.60 -7.24 3.64
N ASN A 98 5.37 -7.50 3.25
CA ASN A 98 5.02 -8.66 2.44
C ASN A 98 5.44 -8.51 0.99
N TYR A 99 5.45 -7.27 0.50
CA TYR A 99 5.94 -6.96 -0.83
C TYR A 99 6.81 -5.71 -0.79
N VAL A 100 7.99 -5.85 -1.38
CA VAL A 100 8.82 -4.72 -1.83
C VAL A 100 8.67 -4.64 -3.34
N ILE A 101 8.14 -3.54 -3.86
CA ILE A 101 7.82 -3.40 -5.29
C ILE A 101 8.58 -2.22 -5.87
N ASP A 102 9.35 -2.43 -6.93
CA ASP A 102 9.90 -1.36 -7.77
C ASP A 102 8.77 -0.80 -8.64
N SER A 103 8.35 0.44 -8.38
CA SER A 103 7.28 1.11 -9.14
C SER A 103 7.76 1.67 -10.49
N GLY A 104 9.03 1.41 -10.83
CA GLY A 104 9.74 1.91 -12.00
C GLY A 104 10.48 3.23 -11.76
N ARG A 105 10.19 3.92 -10.65
CA ARG A 105 10.88 5.15 -10.21
C ARG A 105 11.10 5.20 -8.71
N GLY A 106 10.09 4.78 -7.95
CA GLY A 106 10.13 4.67 -6.50
C GLY A 106 9.93 3.21 -6.06
N MET A 107 9.61 3.02 -4.80
CA MET A 107 9.39 1.70 -4.21
C MET A 107 8.12 1.69 -3.38
N TYR A 108 7.32 0.63 -3.49
CA TYR A 108 6.20 0.40 -2.57
C TYR A 108 6.62 -0.63 -1.53
N LEU A 109 6.33 -0.34 -0.27
CA LEU A 109 6.31 -1.33 0.80
C LEU A 109 4.86 -1.64 1.11
N ILE A 110 4.46 -2.91 1.08
CA ILE A 110 3.08 -3.34 1.35
C ILE A 110 3.08 -4.40 2.44
N TRP A 111 2.19 -4.24 3.42
CA TRP A 111 1.92 -5.24 4.45
C TRP A 111 0.48 -5.73 4.29
N LEU A 112 0.31 -7.04 4.19
CA LEU A 112 -0.97 -7.74 4.22
C LEU A 112 -1.43 -7.82 5.67
N ILE A 113 -2.69 -7.47 5.91
CA ILE A 113 -3.32 -7.63 7.21
C ILE A 113 -4.56 -8.51 7.10
N ASN A 114 -4.94 -9.18 8.20
CA ASN A 114 -6.27 -9.73 8.31
C ASN A 114 -7.29 -8.60 8.12
N ALA A 115 -8.25 -8.83 7.22
CA ALA A 115 -9.20 -7.82 6.79
C ALA A 115 -9.95 -7.26 8.01
N VAL A 116 -9.86 -5.94 8.21
CA VAL A 116 -10.61 -5.24 9.27
C VAL A 116 -11.68 -4.35 8.64
N PRO A 117 -12.82 -4.14 9.31
CA PRO A 117 -13.89 -3.34 8.74
C PRO A 117 -13.53 -1.85 8.81
N SER A 118 -14.26 -1.01 8.06
CA SER A 118 -13.97 0.44 7.94
C SER A 118 -13.98 1.21 9.27
N GLN A 119 -14.64 0.69 10.31
CA GLN A 119 -14.61 1.23 11.66
C GLN A 119 -13.21 1.23 12.29
N ALA A 120 -12.32 0.36 11.84
CA ALA A 120 -10.92 0.32 12.27
C ALA A 120 -10.04 1.39 11.61
N LEU A 121 -10.60 2.22 10.72
CA LEU A 121 -9.88 3.27 10.00
C LEU A 121 -9.05 4.21 10.91
N PRO A 122 -9.49 4.61 12.12
CA PRO A 122 -8.65 5.42 13.01
C PRO A 122 -7.34 4.73 13.39
N LEU A 123 -7.39 3.44 13.76
CA LEU A 123 -6.19 2.67 14.09
C LEU A 123 -5.33 2.44 12.85
N TRP A 124 -5.95 2.07 11.72
CA TRP A 124 -5.24 1.89 10.45
C TRP A 124 -4.46 3.15 10.04
N LYS A 125 -5.09 4.33 10.16
CA LYS A 125 -4.43 5.62 9.89
C LYS A 125 -3.28 5.90 10.85
N ALA A 126 -3.42 5.56 12.13
CA ALA A 126 -2.35 5.72 13.11
C ALA A 126 -1.13 4.86 12.75
N VAL A 127 -1.36 3.62 12.32
CA VAL A 127 -0.30 2.71 11.86
C VAL A 127 0.35 3.23 10.57
N GLN A 128 -0.44 3.66 9.56
CA GLN A 128 0.11 4.28 8.34
C GLN A 128 0.96 5.52 8.65
N ASP A 129 0.50 6.40 9.54
CA ASP A 129 1.24 7.61 9.92
C ASP A 129 2.53 7.29 10.68
N TYR A 130 2.52 6.23 11.50
CA TYR A 130 3.73 5.71 12.13
C TYR A 130 4.75 5.21 11.10
N LEU A 131 4.33 4.32 10.18
CA LEU A 131 5.19 3.80 9.13
C LEU A 131 5.76 4.93 8.26
N TYR A 132 4.93 5.90 7.89
CA TYR A 132 5.36 7.11 7.20
C TYR A 132 6.45 7.87 7.96
N LYS A 133 6.28 8.08 9.27
CA LYS A 133 7.27 8.79 10.09
C LYS A 133 8.61 8.07 10.12
N GLN A 134 8.61 6.75 10.27
CA GLN A 134 9.84 5.94 10.22
C GLN A 134 10.53 6.06 8.87
N LEU A 135 9.75 6.13 7.79
CA LEU A 135 10.25 6.04 6.43
C LEU A 135 10.43 7.40 5.72
N LYS A 136 10.16 8.51 6.42
CA LYS A 136 10.21 9.86 5.85
C LYS A 136 11.57 10.21 5.24
N CYS A 137 12.66 9.74 5.85
CA CYS A 137 14.03 9.98 5.35
C CYS A 137 14.33 9.30 4.02
N PHE A 138 13.53 8.30 3.63
CA PHE A 138 13.62 7.60 2.34
C PHE A 138 12.69 8.19 1.26
N GLY A 139 12.06 9.32 1.55
CA GLY A 139 11.14 9.97 0.60
C GLY A 139 9.72 9.41 0.64
N ALA A 140 9.26 8.87 1.78
CA ALA A 140 7.87 8.46 1.93
C ALA A 140 6.90 9.59 1.58
N ASP A 141 5.93 9.33 0.69
CA ASP A 141 4.96 10.33 0.24
C ASP A 141 3.79 10.46 1.22
N ARG A 142 3.68 11.63 1.87
CA ARG A 142 2.60 11.93 2.82
C ARG A 142 1.22 11.92 2.17
N GLN A 143 1.15 12.22 0.88
CA GLN A 143 -0.11 12.27 0.12
C GLN A 143 -0.60 10.88 -0.27
N ALA A 144 0.24 9.87 -0.18
CA ALA A 144 -0.06 8.49 -0.56
C ALA A 144 -0.60 7.64 0.61
N LEU A 145 -0.96 8.23 1.76
CA LEU A 145 -1.42 7.50 2.95
C LEU A 145 -2.95 7.28 3.02
N ASP A 146 -3.69 7.68 1.99
CA ASP A 146 -5.16 7.58 2.01
C ASP A 146 -5.64 6.12 1.85
N ALA A 147 -6.72 5.74 2.55
CA ALA A 147 -7.21 4.35 2.51
C ALA A 147 -7.79 3.92 1.14
N THR A 148 -7.96 4.87 0.21
CA THR A 148 -8.48 4.66 -1.14
C THR A 148 -7.38 4.67 -2.21
N ARG A 149 -6.11 4.58 -1.77
CA ARG A 149 -4.92 4.65 -2.60
C ARG A 149 -4.96 3.65 -3.73
N ILE A 150 -4.50 4.11 -4.88
CA ILE A 150 -4.19 3.28 -6.04
C ILE A 150 -2.68 3.21 -6.24
N LEU A 151 -2.15 2.01 -6.46
CA LEU A 151 -0.75 1.77 -6.79
C LEU A 151 -0.64 1.06 -8.13
N ARG A 152 0.51 1.23 -8.82
CA ARG A 152 0.74 0.51 -10.08
C ARG A 152 0.80 -0.98 -9.83
N VAL A 153 0.25 -1.73 -10.76
CA VAL A 153 0.23 -3.19 -10.70
C VAL A 153 1.59 -3.76 -11.13
N PRO A 154 2.17 -4.72 -10.38
CA PRO A 154 3.30 -5.50 -10.88
C PRO A 154 3.00 -6.16 -12.22
N GLY A 155 3.93 -6.06 -13.17
CA GLY A 155 3.78 -6.48 -14.57
C GLY A 155 3.35 -5.35 -15.51
N SER A 156 2.75 -4.26 -15.01
CA SER A 156 2.43 -3.08 -15.83
C SER A 156 3.66 -2.22 -16.12
N ILE A 157 3.58 -1.35 -17.11
CA ILE A 157 4.68 -0.45 -17.49
C ILE A 157 4.46 0.95 -16.90
N ASN A 158 5.43 1.49 -16.17
CA ASN A 158 5.42 2.89 -15.79
C ASN A 158 5.87 3.76 -16.97
N SER A 159 4.94 4.46 -17.61
CA SER A 159 5.25 5.22 -18.83
C SER A 159 6.25 6.36 -18.63
N LYS A 160 6.43 6.84 -17.39
CA LYS A 160 7.36 7.93 -17.06
C LYS A 160 8.81 7.47 -17.05
N SER A 161 9.07 6.22 -16.68
CA SER A 161 10.42 5.62 -16.66
C SER A 161 10.63 4.59 -17.76
N LYS A 162 9.56 4.16 -18.43
CA LYS A 162 9.58 3.07 -19.42
C LYS A 162 10.13 1.76 -18.86
N THR A 163 9.83 1.51 -17.59
CA THR A 163 10.23 0.31 -16.85
C THR A 163 9.01 -0.48 -16.39
N VAL A 164 9.16 -1.80 -16.34
CA VAL A 164 8.15 -2.71 -15.78
C VAL A 164 8.13 -2.56 -14.27
N VAL A 165 6.94 -2.56 -13.68
CA VAL A 165 6.74 -2.60 -12.24
C VAL A 165 7.01 -4.02 -11.77
N ASN A 166 8.01 -4.22 -10.91
CA ASN A 166 8.48 -5.55 -10.53
C ASN A 166 8.43 -5.73 -9.02
N ILE A 167 8.15 -6.96 -8.58
CA ILE A 167 8.31 -7.35 -7.19
C ILE A 167 9.79 -7.65 -6.98
N LEU A 168 10.39 -7.02 -5.97
CA LEU A 168 11.79 -7.19 -5.59
C LEU A 168 11.95 -8.25 -4.50
N ASP A 169 11.01 -8.30 -3.56
CA ASP A 169 11.00 -9.24 -2.45
C ASP A 169 9.57 -9.58 -2.03
N GLU A 170 9.40 -10.80 -1.52
CA GLU A 170 8.13 -11.37 -1.08
C GLU A 170 8.27 -12.08 0.25
N TYR A 171 7.36 -11.79 1.18
CA TYR A 171 7.28 -12.45 2.47
C TYR A 171 5.85 -12.94 2.74
N GLU A 172 5.71 -14.24 2.99
CA GLU A 172 4.42 -14.87 3.24
C GLU A 172 4.02 -14.81 4.72
N TYR A 173 3.34 -13.73 5.10
CA TYR A 173 2.75 -13.58 6.42
C TYR A 173 1.50 -12.70 6.35
N VAL A 174 0.50 -12.94 7.19
CA VAL A 174 -0.67 -12.05 7.27
C VAL A 174 -0.73 -11.52 8.68
N TYR A 175 -0.45 -10.24 8.84
CA TYR A 175 -0.40 -9.58 10.14
C TYR A 175 -1.81 -9.33 10.69
N ASP A 176 -1.92 -9.26 12.01
CA ASP A 176 -3.05 -8.56 12.62
C ASP A 176 -2.75 -7.06 12.74
N LEU A 177 -3.74 -6.20 12.48
CA LEU A 177 -3.55 -4.75 12.66
C LEU A 177 -3.17 -4.40 14.11
N ARG A 178 -3.66 -5.20 15.08
CA ARG A 178 -3.32 -5.09 16.51
C ARG A 178 -1.93 -5.60 16.82
N GLU A 179 -1.45 -6.63 16.13
CA GLU A 179 -0.08 -7.11 16.26
C GLU A 179 0.92 -6.01 15.85
N ILE A 180 0.69 -5.36 14.70
CA ILE A 180 1.54 -4.24 14.26
C ILE A 180 1.47 -3.08 15.26
N GLN A 181 0.26 -2.75 15.75
CA GLN A 181 0.11 -1.72 16.77
C GLN A 181 0.97 -2.05 18.01
N ASN A 182 0.83 -3.25 18.57
CA ASN A 182 1.48 -3.63 19.82
C ASN A 182 2.99 -3.81 19.67
N GLY A 183 3.46 -4.27 18.50
CA GLY A 183 4.87 -4.53 18.25
C GLY A 183 5.70 -3.28 17.94
N PHE A 184 5.10 -2.25 17.32
CA PHE A 184 5.86 -1.15 16.74
C PHE A 184 5.44 0.25 17.20
N LEU A 185 4.16 0.47 17.50
CA LEU A 185 3.70 1.80 17.91
C LEU A 185 4.05 2.05 19.38
N PRO A 186 4.40 3.29 19.77
CA PRO A 186 4.62 3.62 21.16
C PRO A 186 3.35 3.42 21.99
N GLU A 187 3.51 3.11 23.28
CA GLU A 187 2.38 2.97 24.19
C GLU A 187 1.50 4.22 24.17
N LEU A 188 0.20 4.01 24.05
CA LEU A 188 -0.77 5.08 24.14
C LEU A 188 -0.78 5.58 25.59
N LYS A 189 -0.33 6.83 25.81
CA LYS A 189 -0.54 7.48 27.09
C LYS A 189 -2.04 7.53 27.38
N PRO A 190 -2.50 7.16 28.59
CA PRO A 190 -3.90 7.26 28.97
C PRO A 190 -4.41 8.67 28.68
N TYR A 191 -5.64 8.76 28.14
CA TYR A 191 -6.28 10.05 27.95
C TYR A 191 -6.50 10.73 29.30
N GLU A 192 -5.72 11.76 29.59
CA GLU A 192 -6.00 12.66 30.70
C GLU A 192 -7.18 13.55 30.31
N LYS A 193 -8.35 13.31 30.91
CA LYS A 193 -9.45 14.28 30.85
C LYS A 193 -8.92 15.61 31.36
N LYS A 194 -8.84 16.61 30.50
CA LYS A 194 -8.61 18.00 30.93
C LYS A 194 -9.72 18.36 31.91
N LYS A 195 -9.33 18.71 33.13
CA LYS A 195 -10.22 19.27 34.17
C LYS A 195 -10.78 20.61 33.71
#